data_AF-A0A916XU31-F1
#
_entry.id   AF-A0A916XU31-F1
#
_cell.length_a   1.000
_cell.length_b   1.000
_cell.length_c   1.000
_cell.angle_alpha   90.00
_cell.angle_beta   90.00
_cell.angle_gamma   90.00
#
_symmetry.space_group_name_H-M   'P 1'
#
loop_
_entity.id
_entity.type
_entity.pdbx_description
1 polymer ?
#
loop_
_entity_poly.entity_id
_entity_poly.type
_entity_poly.pdbx_seq_one_letter_code
_entity_poly.pdbx_strand_id
1 'polypeptide(L)'
;MIATGLTFLLGVFLTTLIMLLVGPLVWRKAQSLARRDYEATIPVSANEIRAEFDTVRAAAALTVRQHEILVAETREKTVRVQAQLGRSTVENVAILKRNRELLELAEDRAAEITQLTAAVARRDEENQALSKSLAATRREAELRGQELAALAQRFEDLGEIAEERKIQLVATEAKLDRLADAQRVAERFAREQQTTIERLRGEAAGLERTVAHDKTALAQLNERIAGLLTSLAERDTEIARLSPSWQAAAVLDPASPTLAAVPSPVTSVGEPEPSPAAELAAPKPAVAPAASAAPVAASIAPSAAEDEAGILSASKRLRAALARNAETAPAAETSRSEIRDRVSEIAARVIRMSTAAEGPQSAAINRALYAASDEGGTAAGPEDGKAPSLAERVRRMAMAEPNKSPGAQRPQSAGGRRE
;
A
#
# COMPACT_ATOMS: atom_id res chain seq x y z
N MET A 1 91.98 113.10 93.88
CA MET A 1 91.39 113.73 92.67
C MET A 1 92.42 113.88 91.56
N ILE A 2 93.38 114.82 91.63
CA ILE A 2 94.34 115.04 90.52
C ILE A 2 95.18 113.79 90.20
N ALA A 3 95.80 113.17 91.21
CA ALA A 3 96.68 112.00 91.01
C ALA A 3 96.01 110.83 90.28
N THR A 4 94.74 110.53 90.58
CA THR A 4 93.95 109.48 89.92
C THR A 4 93.54 109.82 88.49
N GLY A 5 93.37 111.10 88.16
CA GLY A 5 93.18 111.53 86.77
C GLY A 5 94.46 111.40 85.94
N LEU A 6 95.61 111.68 86.57
CA LEU A 6 96.92 111.60 85.92
C LEU A 6 97.34 110.15 85.64
N THR A 7 97.09 109.20 86.55
CA THR A 7 97.31 107.77 86.27
C THR A 7 96.36 107.21 85.22
N PHE A 8 95.10 107.65 85.18
CA PHE A 8 94.17 107.27 84.10
C PHE A 8 94.63 107.79 82.74
N LEU A 9 94.98 109.08 82.64
CA LEU A 9 95.55 109.67 81.43
C LEU A 9 96.83 108.95 81.00
N LEU A 10 97.75 108.66 81.92
CA LEU A 10 98.97 107.91 81.63
C LEU A 10 98.66 106.50 81.11
N GLY A 11 97.64 105.81 81.65
CA GLY A 11 97.17 104.51 81.17
C GLY A 11 96.57 104.58 79.76
N VAL A 12 95.81 105.64 79.45
CA VAL A 12 95.26 105.88 78.10
C VAL A 12 96.38 106.22 77.11
N PHE A 13 97.35 107.05 77.50
CA PHE A 13 98.52 107.34 76.65
C PHE A 13 99.40 106.10 76.45
N LEU A 14 99.60 105.26 77.47
CA LEU A 14 100.38 104.03 77.34
C LEU A 14 99.68 102.99 76.45
N THR A 15 98.37 102.79 76.60
CA THR A 15 97.61 101.84 75.77
C THR A 15 97.46 102.34 74.33
N THR A 16 97.25 103.64 74.10
CA THR A 16 97.25 104.21 72.74
C THR A 16 98.64 104.16 72.10
N LEU A 17 99.72 104.40 72.85
CA LEU A 17 101.10 104.23 72.37
C LEU A 17 101.38 102.77 71.96
N ILE A 18 100.97 101.80 72.79
CA ILE A 18 101.09 100.37 72.46
C ILE A 18 100.25 100.02 71.21
N MET A 19 99.02 100.52 71.11
CA MET A 19 98.16 100.26 69.94
C MET A 19 98.72 100.89 68.66
N LEU A 20 99.32 102.09 68.75
CA LEU A 20 99.99 102.76 67.63
C LEU A 20 101.29 102.06 67.21
N LEU A 21 101.97 101.38 68.14
CA LEU A 21 103.16 100.58 67.88
C LEU A 21 102.84 99.21 67.27
N VAL A 22 101.78 98.54 67.75
CA VAL A 22 101.40 97.17 67.33
C VAL A 22 100.51 97.18 66.08
N GLY A 23 99.63 98.17 65.91
CA GLY A 23 98.76 98.35 64.75
C GLY A 23 99.47 98.20 63.39
N PRO A 24 100.58 98.92 63.10
CA PRO A 24 101.29 98.78 61.83
C PRO A 24 101.98 97.42 61.65
N LEU A 25 102.34 96.71 62.74
CA LEU A 25 102.84 95.33 62.65
C LEU A 25 101.73 94.36 62.24
N VAL A 26 100.55 94.46 62.87
CA VAL A 26 99.39 93.62 62.54
C VAL A 26 98.91 93.91 61.12
N TRP A 27 98.83 95.18 60.72
CA TRP A 27 98.43 95.57 59.35
C TRP A 27 99.39 94.99 58.29
N ARG A 28 100.71 95.13 58.47
CA ARG A 28 101.70 94.53 57.54
C ARG A 28 101.61 93.01 57.49
N LYS A 29 101.27 92.33 58.59
CA LYS A 29 101.11 90.87 58.62
C LYS A 29 99.79 90.43 57.94
N ALA A 30 98.69 91.15 58.17
CA ALA A 30 97.41 90.91 57.50
C ALA A 30 97.50 91.16 55.99
N GLN A 31 98.16 92.25 55.58
CA GLN A 31 98.43 92.54 54.17
C GLN A 31 99.32 91.47 53.51
N SER A 32 100.28 90.88 54.24
CA SER A 32 101.10 89.77 53.74
C SER A 32 100.32 88.47 53.56
N LEU A 33 99.36 88.18 54.45
CA LEU A 33 98.44 87.05 54.31
C LEU A 33 97.49 87.26 53.13
N ALA A 34 96.72 88.36 53.14
CA ALA A 34 95.79 88.68 52.06
C ALA A 34 96.48 88.75 50.69
N ARG A 35 97.72 89.25 50.62
CA ARG A 35 98.52 89.26 49.38
C ARG A 35 98.93 87.85 48.94
N ARG A 36 99.31 86.96 49.87
CA ARG A 36 99.60 85.55 49.54
C ARG A 36 98.37 84.79 49.09
N ASP A 37 97.22 85.02 49.73
CA ASP A 37 95.96 84.38 49.37
C ASP A 37 95.49 84.86 47.98
N TYR A 38 95.70 86.16 47.67
CA TYR A 38 95.41 86.75 46.36
C TYR A 38 96.39 86.28 45.27
N GLU A 39 97.69 86.20 45.58
CA GLU A 39 98.75 85.62 44.72
C GLU A 39 98.60 84.09 44.54
N ALA A 40 97.80 83.42 45.38
CA ALA A 40 97.42 82.00 45.23
C ALA A 40 96.06 81.78 44.56
N THR A 41 95.25 82.85 44.38
CA THR A 41 93.91 82.79 43.76
C THR A 41 93.91 83.37 42.33
N ILE A 42 94.95 84.11 41.95
CA ILE A 42 95.11 84.70 40.61
C ILE A 42 96.32 84.04 39.93
N PRO A 43 96.21 83.60 38.66
CA PRO A 43 97.31 82.96 37.95
C PRO A 43 98.42 83.97 37.64
N VAL A 44 99.47 83.98 38.47
CA VAL A 44 100.60 84.92 38.37
C VAL A 44 101.55 84.56 37.20
N SER A 45 101.47 83.33 36.68
CA SER A 45 102.37 82.85 35.62
C SER A 45 101.68 82.67 34.25
N ALA A 46 102.36 83.08 33.18
CA ALA A 46 101.86 82.97 31.80
C ALA A 46 101.72 81.51 31.29
N ASN A 47 102.20 80.53 32.05
CA ASN A 47 102.03 79.10 31.75
C ASN A 47 100.73 78.53 32.36
N GLU A 48 100.33 79.08 33.50
CA GLU A 48 99.15 78.70 34.29
C GLU A 48 97.87 79.28 33.66
N ILE A 49 97.92 80.54 33.19
CA ILE A 49 96.88 81.14 32.32
C ILE A 49 96.63 80.27 31.07
N ARG A 50 97.68 79.64 30.51
CA ARG A 50 97.53 78.73 29.35
C ARG A 50 96.90 77.40 29.77
N ALA A 51 97.30 76.84 30.91
CA ALA A 51 96.67 75.65 31.47
C ALA A 51 95.18 75.86 31.75
N GLU A 52 94.77 77.00 32.30
CA GLU A 52 93.35 77.37 32.45
C GLU A 52 92.63 77.53 31.11
N PHE A 53 93.26 78.15 30.12
CA PHE A 53 92.68 78.24 28.78
C PHE A 53 92.48 76.86 28.13
N ASP A 54 93.41 75.93 28.33
CA ASP A 54 93.32 74.58 27.81
C ASP A 54 92.38 73.67 28.63
N THR A 55 92.19 73.89 29.94
CA THR A 55 91.12 73.20 30.69
C THR A 55 89.73 73.71 30.32
N VAL A 56 89.55 75.02 30.10
CA VAL A 56 88.29 75.59 29.58
C VAL A 56 88.02 75.08 28.15
N ARG A 57 89.03 75.02 27.29
CA ARG A 57 88.93 74.43 25.95
C ARG A 57 88.60 72.93 26.00
N ALA A 58 89.20 72.17 26.91
CA ALA A 58 88.90 70.75 27.11
C ALA A 58 87.48 70.54 27.65
N ALA A 59 87.02 71.36 28.60
CA ALA A 59 85.65 71.34 29.10
C ALA A 59 84.63 71.63 27.98
N ALA A 60 84.89 72.65 27.14
CA ALA A 60 84.07 72.96 25.97
C ALA A 60 84.06 71.81 24.93
N ALA A 61 85.21 71.17 24.68
CA ALA A 61 85.27 70.01 23.80
C ALA A 61 84.50 68.80 24.37
N LEU A 62 84.50 68.60 25.69
CA LEU A 62 83.76 67.55 26.36
C LEU A 62 82.25 67.80 26.37
N THR A 63 81.78 69.04 26.57
CA THR A 63 80.34 69.36 26.49
C THR A 63 79.83 69.27 25.05
N VAL A 64 80.59 69.75 24.06
CA VAL A 64 80.27 69.54 22.64
C VAL A 64 80.15 68.04 22.34
N ARG A 65 81.12 67.22 22.75
CA ARG A 65 81.07 65.76 22.55
C ARG A 65 79.91 65.09 23.29
N GLN A 66 79.53 65.55 24.49
CA GLN A 66 78.33 65.06 25.18
C GLN A 66 77.06 65.41 24.40
N HIS A 67 76.94 66.64 23.87
CA HIS A 67 75.81 67.02 23.04
C HIS A 67 75.77 66.26 21.71
N GLU A 68 76.91 65.99 21.07
CA GLU A 68 77.00 65.12 19.89
C GLU A 68 76.50 63.70 20.18
N ILE A 69 76.92 63.11 21.31
CA ILE A 69 76.47 61.77 21.74
C ILE A 69 74.95 61.76 22.03
N LEU A 70 74.43 62.76 22.74
CA LEU A 70 72.99 62.87 23.03
C LEU A 70 72.16 63.11 21.77
N VAL A 71 72.66 63.91 20.82
CA VAL A 71 72.04 64.11 19.50
C VAL A 71 72.08 62.84 18.66
N ALA A 72 73.16 62.06 18.72
CA ALA A 72 73.24 60.76 18.05
C ALA A 72 72.24 59.76 18.66
N GLU A 73 72.19 59.63 19.99
CA GLU A 73 71.29 58.71 20.69
C GLU A 73 69.81 59.07 20.49
N THR A 74 69.45 60.36 20.52
CA THR A 74 68.08 60.81 20.25
C THR A 74 67.67 60.66 18.78
N ARG A 75 68.59 60.87 17.83
CA ARG A 75 68.37 60.53 16.41
C ARG A 75 68.17 59.03 16.22
N GLU A 76 68.96 58.19 16.89
CA GLU A 76 68.80 56.73 16.79
C GLU A 76 67.46 56.28 17.39
N LYS A 77 67.07 56.82 18.56
CA LYS A 77 65.75 56.59 19.17
C LYS A 77 64.60 57.01 18.26
N THR A 78 64.66 58.19 17.64
CA THR A 78 63.60 58.66 16.73
C THR A 78 63.51 57.82 15.45
N VAL A 79 64.64 57.42 14.86
CA VAL A 79 64.68 56.47 13.73
C VAL A 79 64.09 55.11 14.12
N ARG A 80 64.45 54.56 15.30
CA ARG A 80 63.87 53.30 15.79
C ARG A 80 62.35 53.40 15.97
N VAL A 81 61.85 54.49 16.54
CA VAL A 81 60.40 54.74 16.72
C VAL A 81 59.68 54.92 15.37
N GLN A 82 60.24 55.68 14.44
CA GLN A 82 59.68 55.83 13.08
C GLN A 82 59.64 54.49 12.34
N ALA A 83 60.69 53.66 12.46
CA ALA A 83 60.72 52.31 11.90
C ALA A 83 59.79 51.31 12.61
N GLN A 84 59.36 51.57 13.85
CA GLN A 84 58.29 50.82 14.51
C GLN A 84 56.91 51.29 14.06
N LEU A 85 56.68 52.61 13.97
CA LEU A 85 55.43 53.20 13.47
C LEU A 85 55.16 52.82 12.00
N GLY A 86 56.18 52.78 11.16
CA GLY A 86 56.09 52.32 9.77
C GLY A 86 55.72 50.84 9.65
N ARG A 87 56.16 49.99 10.60
CA ARG A 87 55.74 48.58 10.64
C ARG A 87 54.30 48.43 11.15
N SER A 88 53.97 49.06 12.27
CA SER A 88 52.62 48.94 12.85
C SER A 88 51.54 49.56 11.95
N THR A 89 51.85 50.61 11.17
CA THR A 89 50.90 51.13 10.17
C THR A 89 50.65 50.15 9.02
N VAL A 90 51.69 49.48 8.49
CA VAL A 90 51.55 48.42 7.49
C VAL A 90 50.77 47.21 8.05
N GLU A 91 51.07 46.79 9.27
CA GLU A 91 50.34 45.72 9.96
C GLU A 91 48.86 46.08 10.17
N ASN A 92 48.55 47.30 10.61
CA ASN A 92 47.17 47.77 10.75
C ASN A 92 46.43 47.82 9.41
N VAL A 93 47.07 48.25 8.32
CA VAL A 93 46.46 48.23 6.97
C VAL A 93 46.19 46.79 6.52
N ALA A 94 47.10 45.85 6.79
CA ALA A 94 46.90 44.44 6.48
C ALA A 94 45.76 43.82 7.30
N ILE A 95 45.66 44.14 8.61
CA ILE A 95 44.55 43.73 9.48
C ILE A 95 43.22 44.32 8.99
N LEU A 96 43.19 45.60 8.63
CA LEU A 96 41.98 46.26 8.10
C LEU A 96 41.53 45.65 6.77
N LYS A 97 42.45 45.28 5.87
CA LYS A 97 42.12 44.55 4.64
C LYS A 97 41.54 43.18 4.95
N ARG A 98 42.20 42.40 5.82
CA ARG A 98 41.72 41.07 6.23
C ARG A 98 40.36 41.12 6.93
N ASN A 99 40.10 42.16 7.72
CA ASN A 99 38.80 42.34 8.38
C ASN A 99 37.70 42.66 7.36
N ARG A 100 37.97 43.41 6.28
CA ARG A 100 37.01 43.59 5.18
C ARG A 100 36.73 42.29 4.46
N GLU A 101 37.77 41.55 4.07
CA GLU A 101 37.64 40.23 3.42
C GLU A 101 36.83 39.24 4.27
N LEU A 102 36.97 39.30 5.61
CA LEU A 102 36.20 38.48 6.55
C LEU A 102 34.75 38.97 6.75
N LEU A 103 34.48 40.26 6.61
CA LEU A 103 33.13 40.83 6.67
C LEU A 103 32.35 40.54 5.38
N GLU A 104 32.97 40.75 4.22
CA GLU A 104 32.44 40.38 2.89
C GLU A 104 32.07 38.88 2.87
N LEU A 105 32.98 38.01 3.32
CA LEU A 105 32.70 36.57 3.46
C LEU A 105 31.59 36.26 4.48
N ALA A 106 31.44 37.04 5.54
CA ALA A 106 30.36 36.84 6.52
C ALA A 106 28.99 37.27 5.97
N GLU A 107 28.95 38.35 5.17
CA GLU A 107 27.75 38.81 4.47
C GLU A 107 27.32 37.81 3.38
N ASP A 108 28.26 37.32 2.56
CA ASP A 108 28.02 36.23 1.59
C ASP A 108 27.45 34.98 2.25
N ARG A 109 27.99 34.56 3.41
CA ARG A 109 27.50 33.40 4.15
C ARG A 109 26.15 33.66 4.83
N ALA A 110 25.86 34.88 5.27
CA ALA A 110 24.53 35.24 5.76
C ALA A 110 23.49 35.22 4.62
N ALA A 111 23.86 35.65 3.41
CA ALA A 111 23.03 35.54 2.22
C ALA A 111 22.79 34.07 1.82
N GLU A 112 23.83 33.23 1.82
CA GLU A 112 23.72 31.78 1.57
C GLU A 112 22.81 31.10 2.60
N ILE A 113 22.99 31.39 3.90
CA ILE A 113 22.15 30.83 4.98
C ILE A 113 20.69 31.25 4.82
N THR A 114 20.39 32.52 4.53
CA THR A 114 19.01 32.99 4.35
C THR A 114 18.34 32.44 3.09
N GLN A 115 19.09 32.20 2.01
CA GLN A 115 18.60 31.49 0.83
C GLN A 115 18.32 30.01 1.14
N LEU A 116 19.21 29.34 1.88
CA LEU A 116 19.03 27.94 2.26
C LEU A 116 17.86 27.73 3.24
N THR A 117 17.67 28.59 4.24
CA THR A 117 16.51 28.48 5.15
C THR A 117 15.19 28.76 4.42
N ALA A 118 15.16 29.73 3.48
CA ALA A 118 14.00 29.95 2.63
C ALA A 118 13.72 28.76 1.68
N ALA A 119 14.76 28.08 1.18
CA ALA A 119 14.61 26.89 0.36
C ALA A 119 14.10 25.68 1.18
N VAL A 120 14.57 25.50 2.42
CA VAL A 120 14.06 24.48 3.35
C VAL A 120 12.60 24.75 3.70
N ALA A 121 12.24 25.98 4.08
CA ALA A 121 10.85 26.33 4.39
C ALA A 121 9.88 26.01 3.24
N ARG A 122 10.26 26.33 1.99
CA ARG A 122 9.47 25.96 0.80
C ARG A 122 9.36 24.45 0.60
N ARG A 123 10.44 23.69 0.81
CA ARG A 123 10.41 22.21 0.76
C ARG A 123 9.49 21.64 1.85
N ASP A 124 9.47 22.23 3.04
CA ASP A 124 8.59 21.80 4.13
C ASP A 124 7.12 22.14 3.87
N GLU A 125 6.83 23.30 3.27
CA GLU A 125 5.49 23.66 2.78
C GLU A 125 5.01 22.69 1.68
N GLU A 126 5.85 22.38 0.70
CA GLU A 126 5.59 21.38 -0.34
C GLU A 126 5.34 19.98 0.27
N ASN A 127 6.20 19.53 1.19
CA ASN A 127 6.03 18.26 1.90
C ASN A 127 4.74 18.21 2.72
N GLN A 128 4.35 19.31 3.36
CA GLN A 128 3.07 19.43 4.08
C GLN A 128 1.87 19.42 3.13
N ALA A 129 1.96 20.05 1.95
CA ALA A 129 0.91 19.98 0.94
C ALA A 129 0.75 18.56 0.37
N LEU A 130 1.86 17.92 0.01
CA LEU A 130 1.88 16.55 -0.53
C LEU A 130 1.39 15.52 0.50
N SER A 131 1.80 15.62 1.76
CA SER A 131 1.31 14.72 2.82
C SER A 131 -0.19 14.92 3.13
N LYS A 132 -0.70 16.16 3.07
CA LYS A 132 -2.15 16.44 3.15
C LYS A 132 -2.91 15.84 1.96
N SER A 133 -2.38 15.95 0.74
CA SER A 133 -3.00 15.34 -0.45
C SER A 133 -3.01 13.81 -0.39
N LEU A 134 -1.91 13.18 0.04
CA LEU A 134 -1.84 11.73 0.27
C LEU A 134 -2.80 11.25 1.36
N ALA A 135 -3.00 12.03 2.42
CA ALA A 135 -3.99 11.72 3.45
C ALA A 135 -5.43 11.83 2.93
N ALA A 136 -5.71 12.79 2.04
CA ALA A 136 -7.02 12.92 1.39
C ALA A 136 -7.29 11.75 0.43
N THR A 137 -6.37 11.45 -0.50
CA THR A 137 -6.54 10.36 -1.48
C THR A 137 -6.59 8.98 -0.83
N ARG A 138 -5.92 8.76 0.31
CA ARG A 138 -6.06 7.52 1.09
C ARG A 138 -7.46 7.35 1.65
N ARG A 139 -8.01 8.39 2.31
CA ARG A 139 -9.40 8.36 2.80
C ARG A 139 -10.42 8.16 1.68
N GLU A 140 -10.17 8.78 0.52
CA GLU A 140 -11.02 8.62 -0.67
C GLU A 140 -10.98 7.18 -1.23
N ALA A 141 -9.81 6.53 -1.19
CA ALA A 141 -9.66 5.11 -1.54
C ALA A 141 -10.25 4.17 -0.47
N GLU A 142 -10.13 4.50 0.81
CA GLU A 142 -10.76 3.77 1.92
C GLU A 142 -12.29 3.80 1.82
N LEU A 143 -12.88 4.97 1.53
CA LEU A 143 -14.32 5.14 1.30
C LEU A 143 -14.78 4.34 0.07
N ARG A 144 -14.08 4.44 -1.07
CA ARG A 144 -14.40 3.60 -2.25
C ARG A 144 -14.24 2.11 -1.99
N GLY A 145 -13.30 1.71 -1.13
CA GLY A 145 -13.16 0.33 -0.67
C GLY A 145 -14.38 -0.15 0.11
N GLN A 146 -14.93 0.70 0.98
CA GLN A 146 -16.16 0.42 1.73
C GLN A 146 -17.40 0.39 0.81
N GLU A 147 -17.49 1.32 -0.15
CA GLU A 147 -18.55 1.33 -1.17
C GLU A 147 -18.53 0.06 -2.03
N LEU A 148 -17.35 -0.37 -2.48
CA LEU A 148 -17.17 -1.61 -3.26
C LEU A 148 -17.48 -2.86 -2.42
N ALA A 149 -17.11 -2.90 -1.15
CA ALA A 149 -17.45 -4.00 -0.25
C ALA A 149 -18.97 -4.10 -0.01
N ALA A 150 -19.64 -2.96 0.25
CA ALA A 150 -21.08 -2.90 0.41
C ALA A 150 -21.84 -3.23 -0.89
N LEU A 151 -21.29 -2.87 -2.06
CA LEU A 151 -21.83 -3.25 -3.36
C LEU A 151 -21.63 -4.75 -3.65
N ALA A 152 -20.47 -5.31 -3.30
CA ALA A 152 -20.21 -6.75 -3.41
C ALA A 152 -21.17 -7.58 -2.54
N GLN A 153 -21.39 -7.17 -1.29
CA GLN A 153 -22.40 -7.80 -0.43
C GLN A 153 -23.79 -7.78 -1.08
N ARG A 154 -24.22 -6.64 -1.63
CA ARG A 154 -25.52 -6.56 -2.35
C ARG A 154 -25.61 -7.45 -3.58
N PHE A 155 -24.48 -7.73 -4.25
CA PHE A 155 -24.46 -8.70 -5.35
C PHE A 155 -24.58 -10.15 -4.85
N GLU A 156 -24.01 -10.48 -3.68
CA GLU A 156 -24.21 -11.76 -3.02
C GLU A 156 -25.67 -11.93 -2.56
N ASP A 157 -26.23 -10.93 -1.85
CA ASP A 157 -27.64 -10.89 -1.42
C ASP A 157 -28.60 -11.11 -2.61
N LEU A 158 -28.32 -10.47 -3.77
CA LEU A 158 -29.09 -10.64 -5.00
C LEU A 158 -28.86 -12.00 -5.68
N GLY A 159 -27.67 -12.60 -5.50
CA GLY A 159 -27.35 -13.95 -5.95
C GLY A 159 -28.13 -15.01 -5.17
N GLU A 160 -28.18 -14.90 -3.83
CA GLU A 160 -29.00 -15.76 -2.97
C GLU A 160 -30.49 -15.67 -3.36
N ILE A 161 -31.02 -14.45 -3.55
CA ILE A 161 -32.40 -14.23 -4.01
C ILE A 161 -32.65 -14.81 -5.41
N ALA A 162 -31.65 -14.78 -6.30
CA ALA A 162 -31.77 -15.35 -7.65
C ALA A 162 -31.80 -16.89 -7.62
N GLU A 163 -30.93 -17.53 -6.83
CA GLU A 163 -30.93 -18.98 -6.66
C GLU A 163 -32.17 -19.47 -5.88
N GLU A 164 -32.67 -18.72 -4.88
CA GLU A 164 -33.94 -19.06 -4.24
C GLU A 164 -35.11 -19.01 -5.25
N ARG A 165 -35.19 -17.96 -6.06
CA ARG A 165 -36.21 -17.85 -7.13
C ARG A 165 -36.10 -18.96 -8.17
N LYS A 166 -34.88 -19.39 -8.50
CA LYS A 166 -34.61 -20.51 -9.40
C LYS A 166 -35.06 -21.85 -8.79
N ILE A 167 -34.83 -22.08 -7.50
CA ILE A 167 -35.38 -23.22 -6.76
C ILE A 167 -36.92 -23.16 -6.74
N GLN A 168 -37.51 -21.99 -6.50
CA GLN A 168 -38.96 -21.80 -6.54
C GLN A 168 -39.55 -22.07 -7.94
N LEU A 169 -38.88 -21.63 -9.02
CA LEU A 169 -39.28 -21.88 -10.41
C LEU A 169 -39.22 -23.37 -10.77
N VAL A 170 -38.12 -24.07 -10.48
CA VAL A 170 -38.02 -25.53 -10.68
C VAL A 170 -39.09 -26.26 -9.85
N ALA A 171 -39.41 -25.76 -8.66
CA ALA A 171 -40.48 -26.30 -7.82
C ALA A 171 -41.91 -25.95 -8.27
N THR A 172 -42.12 -24.97 -9.16
CA THR A 172 -43.42 -24.73 -9.82
C THR A 172 -43.52 -25.45 -11.16
N GLU A 173 -42.43 -25.55 -11.91
CA GLU A 173 -42.32 -26.37 -13.12
C GLU A 173 -42.61 -27.85 -12.82
N ALA A 174 -41.95 -28.42 -11.81
CA ALA A 174 -42.22 -29.78 -11.33
C ALA A 174 -43.63 -29.96 -10.70
N LYS A 175 -44.40 -28.89 -10.46
CA LYS A 175 -45.84 -28.96 -10.13
C LYS A 175 -46.70 -28.92 -11.40
N LEU A 176 -46.34 -28.11 -12.39
CA LEU A 176 -46.99 -28.06 -13.69
C LEU A 176 -46.89 -29.41 -14.41
N ASP A 177 -45.74 -30.07 -14.40
CA ASP A 177 -45.57 -31.43 -14.96
C ASP A 177 -46.52 -32.44 -14.32
N ARG A 178 -46.62 -32.44 -12.99
CA ARG A 178 -47.53 -33.34 -12.24
C ARG A 178 -48.99 -33.05 -12.56
N LEU A 179 -49.37 -31.79 -12.76
CA LEU A 179 -50.72 -31.41 -13.17
C LEU A 179 -50.99 -31.80 -14.64
N ALA A 180 -50.02 -31.66 -15.52
CA ALA A 180 -50.11 -32.09 -16.91
C ALA A 180 -50.22 -33.62 -17.03
N ASP A 181 -49.48 -34.39 -16.23
CA ASP A 181 -49.62 -35.85 -16.18
C ASP A 181 -50.93 -36.29 -15.53
N ALA A 182 -51.41 -35.60 -14.48
CA ALA A 182 -52.75 -35.82 -13.94
C ALA A 182 -53.84 -35.54 -14.98
N GLN A 183 -53.71 -34.47 -15.79
CA GLN A 183 -54.60 -34.20 -16.92
C GLN A 183 -54.51 -35.30 -17.98
N ARG A 184 -53.31 -35.74 -18.38
CA ARG A 184 -53.11 -36.85 -19.33
C ARG A 184 -53.71 -38.18 -18.83
N VAL A 185 -53.78 -38.40 -17.51
CA VAL A 185 -54.48 -39.56 -16.92
C VAL A 185 -55.99 -39.34 -16.95
N ALA A 186 -56.49 -38.16 -16.55
CA ALA A 186 -57.91 -37.84 -16.59
C ALA A 186 -58.49 -37.88 -18.02
N GLU A 187 -57.74 -37.41 -19.03
CA GLU A 187 -58.11 -37.51 -20.44
C GLU A 187 -58.13 -38.96 -20.94
N ARG A 188 -57.19 -39.81 -20.50
CA ARG A 188 -57.22 -41.25 -20.84
C ARG A 188 -58.45 -41.92 -20.24
N PHE A 189 -58.71 -41.71 -18.95
CA PHE A 189 -59.91 -42.21 -18.29
C PHE A 189 -61.20 -41.69 -18.95
N ALA A 190 -61.26 -40.42 -19.34
CA ALA A 190 -62.42 -39.86 -20.05
C ALA A 190 -62.64 -40.51 -21.43
N ARG A 191 -61.56 -40.79 -22.18
CA ARG A 191 -61.63 -41.53 -23.45
C ARG A 191 -62.04 -42.99 -23.24
N GLU A 192 -61.51 -43.65 -22.21
CA GLU A 192 -61.92 -45.00 -21.81
C GLU A 192 -63.42 -45.04 -21.47
N GLN A 193 -63.91 -44.11 -20.63
CA GLN A 193 -65.34 -44.00 -20.32
C GLN A 193 -66.20 -43.67 -21.55
N GLN A 194 -65.71 -42.85 -22.49
CA GLN A 194 -66.40 -42.62 -23.76
C GLN A 194 -66.52 -43.92 -24.56
N THR A 195 -65.45 -44.72 -24.67
CA THR A 195 -65.49 -46.01 -25.37
C THR A 195 -66.33 -47.07 -24.68
N THR A 196 -66.40 -47.10 -23.34
CA THR A 196 -67.31 -48.01 -22.62
C THR A 196 -68.76 -47.59 -22.80
N ILE A 197 -69.06 -46.28 -22.79
CA ILE A 197 -70.39 -45.73 -23.10
C ILE A 197 -70.79 -46.06 -24.54
N GLU A 198 -69.88 -45.95 -25.51
CA GLU A 198 -70.15 -46.30 -26.92
C GLU A 198 -70.37 -47.81 -27.10
N ARG A 199 -69.57 -48.66 -26.42
CA ARG A 199 -69.80 -50.11 -26.38
C ARG A 199 -71.17 -50.44 -25.78
N LEU A 200 -71.51 -49.88 -24.62
CA LEU A 200 -72.79 -50.11 -23.94
C LEU A 200 -73.99 -49.61 -24.76
N ARG A 201 -73.84 -48.50 -25.50
CA ARG A 201 -74.84 -48.04 -26.49
C ARG A 201 -74.98 -49.00 -27.66
N GLY A 202 -73.88 -49.55 -28.16
CA GLY A 202 -73.88 -50.58 -29.21
C GLY A 202 -74.57 -51.87 -28.77
N GLU A 203 -74.30 -52.32 -27.54
CA GLU A 203 -74.94 -53.48 -26.90
C GLU A 203 -76.42 -53.24 -26.62
N ALA A 204 -76.80 -52.08 -26.08
CA ALA A 204 -78.20 -51.70 -25.89
C ALA A 204 -78.97 -51.67 -27.22
N ALA A 205 -78.42 -51.04 -28.26
CA ALA A 205 -79.01 -51.06 -29.59
C ALA A 205 -79.01 -52.47 -30.22
N GLY A 206 -78.11 -53.37 -29.79
CA GLY A 206 -78.14 -54.79 -30.14
C GLY A 206 -79.35 -55.50 -29.53
N LEU A 207 -79.55 -55.34 -28.22
CA LEU A 207 -80.68 -55.88 -27.47
C LEU A 207 -82.03 -55.29 -27.92
N GLU A 208 -82.08 -54.01 -28.29
CA GLU A 208 -83.27 -53.41 -28.90
C GLU A 208 -83.64 -54.07 -30.23
N ARG A 209 -82.63 -54.45 -31.05
CA ARG A 209 -82.86 -55.17 -32.32
C ARG A 209 -83.30 -56.61 -32.09
N THR A 210 -82.76 -57.33 -31.10
CA THR A 210 -83.24 -58.68 -30.77
C THR A 210 -84.66 -58.61 -30.22
N VAL A 211 -84.95 -57.72 -29.27
CA VAL A 211 -86.31 -57.50 -28.75
C VAL A 211 -87.29 -57.07 -29.86
N ALA A 212 -86.86 -56.29 -30.85
CA ALA A 212 -87.68 -55.97 -32.02
C ALA A 212 -87.91 -57.21 -32.92
N HIS A 213 -86.88 -58.02 -33.16
CA HIS A 213 -86.99 -59.27 -33.91
C HIS A 213 -87.94 -60.26 -33.21
N ASP A 214 -87.76 -60.48 -31.91
CA ASP A 214 -88.59 -61.35 -31.09
C ASP A 214 -90.05 -60.87 -31.06
N LYS A 215 -90.29 -59.56 -30.99
CA LYS A 215 -91.64 -58.97 -31.15
C LYS A 215 -92.24 -59.28 -32.54
N THR A 216 -91.46 -59.21 -33.62
CA THR A 216 -91.95 -59.59 -34.96
C THR A 216 -92.17 -61.10 -35.10
N ALA A 217 -91.34 -61.94 -34.48
CA ALA A 217 -91.51 -63.38 -34.46
C ALA A 217 -92.75 -63.79 -33.65
N LEU A 218 -92.98 -63.17 -32.50
CA LEU A 218 -94.20 -63.33 -31.69
C LEU A 218 -95.44 -62.86 -32.46
N ALA A 219 -95.37 -61.75 -33.20
CA ALA A 219 -96.46 -61.31 -34.06
C ALA A 219 -96.78 -62.33 -35.17
N GLN A 220 -95.77 -62.86 -35.86
CA GLN A 220 -95.94 -63.92 -36.86
C GLN A 220 -96.45 -65.23 -36.27
N LEU A 221 -96.03 -65.61 -35.05
CA LEU A 221 -96.54 -66.79 -34.36
C LEU A 221 -98.00 -66.59 -33.94
N ASN A 222 -98.37 -65.39 -33.48
CA ASN A 222 -99.76 -65.07 -33.14
C ASN A 222 -100.66 -65.01 -34.39
N GLU A 223 -100.14 -64.50 -35.51
CA GLU A 223 -100.80 -64.56 -36.82
C GLU A 223 -100.98 -66.01 -37.30
N ARG A 224 -99.98 -66.89 -37.12
CA ARG A 224 -100.11 -68.33 -37.38
C ARG A 224 -101.11 -69.00 -36.45
N ILE A 225 -101.19 -68.60 -35.18
CA ILE A 225 -102.22 -69.10 -34.25
C ILE A 225 -103.61 -68.64 -34.70
N ALA A 226 -103.78 -67.38 -35.12
CA ALA A 226 -105.03 -66.91 -35.72
C ALA A 226 -105.38 -67.63 -37.04
N GLY A 227 -104.39 -67.92 -37.88
CA GLY A 227 -104.52 -68.72 -39.10
C GLY A 227 -104.88 -70.19 -38.83
N LEU A 228 -104.35 -70.78 -37.76
CA LEU A 228 -104.71 -72.13 -37.32
C LEU A 228 -106.10 -72.16 -36.67
N LEU A 229 -106.48 -71.14 -35.90
CA LEU A 229 -107.82 -70.99 -35.32
C LEU A 229 -108.88 -70.76 -36.39
N THR A 230 -108.59 -69.97 -37.42
CA THR A 230 -109.48 -69.81 -38.58
C THR A 230 -109.53 -71.08 -39.42
N SER A 231 -108.42 -71.78 -39.65
CA SER A 231 -108.43 -73.09 -40.31
C SER A 231 -109.14 -74.19 -39.48
N LEU A 232 -109.15 -74.08 -38.14
CA LEU A 232 -109.94 -74.94 -37.25
C LEU A 232 -111.43 -74.61 -37.38
N ALA A 233 -111.81 -73.33 -37.27
CA ALA A 233 -113.19 -72.90 -37.49
C ALA A 233 -113.71 -73.26 -38.91
N GLU A 234 -112.86 -73.16 -39.93
CA GLU A 234 -113.21 -73.55 -41.30
C GLU A 234 -113.33 -75.08 -41.42
N ARG A 235 -112.50 -75.86 -40.73
CA ARG A 235 -112.69 -77.32 -40.61
C ARG A 235 -113.93 -77.72 -39.83
N ASP A 236 -114.27 -77.00 -38.76
CA ASP A 236 -115.49 -77.22 -37.97
C ASP A 236 -116.75 -76.85 -38.78
N THR A 237 -116.68 -75.80 -39.61
CA THR A 237 -117.75 -75.48 -40.58
C THR A 237 -117.81 -76.47 -41.75
N GLU A 238 -116.69 -77.02 -42.22
CA GLU A 238 -116.67 -78.13 -43.20
C GLU A 238 -117.37 -79.37 -42.61
N ILE A 239 -117.05 -79.75 -41.37
CA ILE A 239 -117.72 -80.82 -40.63
C ILE A 239 -119.22 -80.52 -40.49
N ALA A 240 -119.60 -79.29 -40.11
CA ALA A 240 -121.00 -78.88 -40.02
C ALA A 240 -121.74 -78.86 -41.38
N ARG A 241 -121.03 -78.59 -42.48
CA ARG A 241 -121.55 -78.53 -43.85
C ARG A 241 -121.69 -79.90 -44.51
N LEU A 242 -120.88 -80.87 -44.08
CA LEU A 242 -120.95 -82.28 -44.45
C LEU A 242 -121.96 -83.08 -43.59
N SER A 243 -122.26 -82.59 -42.38
CA SER A 243 -123.27 -83.13 -41.45
C SER A 243 -124.65 -83.51 -42.06
N PRO A 244 -125.21 -82.78 -43.07
CA PRO A 244 -126.52 -83.12 -43.63
C PRO A 244 -126.56 -84.37 -44.54
N SER A 245 -125.42 -84.91 -45.01
CA SER A 245 -125.40 -85.86 -46.13
C SER A 245 -125.35 -87.36 -45.77
N TRP A 246 -125.30 -87.76 -44.49
CA TRP A 246 -125.12 -89.18 -44.11
C TRP A 246 -126.10 -89.74 -43.06
N GLN A 247 -127.24 -89.09 -42.84
CA GLN A 247 -128.25 -89.54 -41.87
C GLN A 247 -129.15 -90.68 -42.39
N ALA A 248 -128.58 -91.87 -42.69
CA ALA A 248 -129.36 -93.06 -43.09
C ALA A 248 -128.74 -94.47 -42.88
N ALA A 249 -127.74 -94.66 -42.00
CA ALA A 249 -127.32 -95.97 -41.47
C ALA A 249 -126.41 -95.76 -40.23
N ALA A 250 -126.69 -96.13 -38.98
CA ALA A 250 -127.51 -97.17 -38.36
C ALA A 250 -126.90 -98.60 -38.38
N VAL A 251 -126.13 -98.95 -37.33
CA VAL A 251 -126.33 -100.15 -36.45
C VAL A 251 -125.19 -100.31 -35.40
N LEU A 252 -125.57 -100.60 -34.15
CA LEU A 252 -124.83 -101.14 -32.98
C LEU A 252 -123.63 -100.39 -32.33
N ASP A 253 -123.92 -99.73 -31.19
CA ASP A 253 -123.57 -100.14 -29.79
C ASP A 253 -122.09 -100.32 -29.31
N PRO A 254 -121.78 -100.32 -27.98
CA PRO A 254 -121.02 -99.18 -27.44
C PRO A 254 -119.92 -99.51 -26.40
N ALA A 255 -119.03 -98.54 -26.11
CA ALA A 255 -118.43 -98.36 -24.76
C ALA A 255 -117.71 -97.00 -24.58
N SER A 256 -118.26 -96.16 -23.72
CA SER A 256 -117.61 -95.10 -22.93
C SER A 256 -118.44 -94.99 -21.64
N PRO A 257 -117.96 -94.46 -20.49
CA PRO A 257 -116.95 -93.39 -20.32
C PRO A 257 -115.85 -93.82 -19.27
N THR A 258 -115.11 -93.01 -18.50
CA THR A 258 -115.23 -91.59 -18.08
C THR A 258 -113.89 -91.00 -17.58
N LEU A 259 -113.76 -89.68 -17.71
CA LEU A 259 -113.23 -88.63 -16.79
C LEU A 259 -112.70 -89.08 -15.39
N ALA A 260 -111.82 -88.37 -14.68
CA ALA A 260 -111.40 -86.95 -14.68
C ALA A 260 -109.94 -86.82 -14.11
N ALA A 261 -109.33 -85.67 -13.72
CA ALA A 261 -109.76 -84.27 -13.58
C ALA A 261 -108.55 -83.30 -13.68
N VAL A 262 -108.82 -81.99 -13.75
CA VAL A 262 -107.84 -80.90 -13.53
C VAL A 262 -108.33 -80.05 -12.33
N PRO A 263 -107.43 -79.62 -11.43
CA PRO A 263 -107.40 -78.20 -11.10
C PRO A 263 -105.98 -77.63 -10.85
N SER A 264 -105.87 -76.29 -10.96
CA SER A 264 -104.73 -75.45 -10.53
C SER A 264 -105.11 -74.73 -9.21
N PRO A 265 -104.44 -73.64 -8.72
CA PRO A 265 -103.06 -73.14 -8.88
C PRO A 265 -102.42 -72.77 -7.49
N VAL A 266 -101.31 -72.00 -7.50
CA VAL A 266 -100.64 -71.26 -6.37
C VAL A 266 -100.14 -72.09 -5.16
N THR A 267 -99.01 -71.81 -4.50
CA THR A 267 -97.99 -70.71 -4.53
C THR A 267 -96.58 -71.37 -4.34
N SER A 268 -95.40 -70.77 -4.10
CA SER A 268 -94.90 -69.39 -3.82
C SER A 268 -93.38 -69.29 -4.08
N VAL A 269 -92.90 -68.05 -4.30
CA VAL A 269 -91.57 -67.45 -3.95
C VAL A 269 -90.34 -68.40 -3.80
N GLY A 270 -89.22 -68.20 -4.52
CA GLY A 270 -88.94 -67.16 -5.52
C GLY A 270 -87.48 -67.12 -6.01
N GLU A 271 -87.23 -66.31 -7.03
CA GLU A 271 -85.92 -65.96 -7.62
C GLU A 271 -85.10 -64.97 -6.74
N PRO A 272 -83.79 -64.69 -7.00
CA PRO A 272 -83.05 -64.96 -8.25
C PRO A 272 -81.65 -65.62 -8.17
N GLU A 273 -81.21 -66.07 -9.35
CA GLU A 273 -79.84 -66.23 -9.88
C GLU A 273 -78.98 -64.91 -9.76
N PRO A 274 -77.67 -64.83 -10.13
CA PRO A 274 -76.96 -65.72 -11.06
C PRO A 274 -75.48 -66.13 -10.81
N SER A 275 -75.12 -67.30 -11.36
CA SER A 275 -73.87 -67.57 -12.17
C SER A 275 -72.44 -67.40 -11.58
N PRO A 276 -71.37 -67.91 -12.27
CA PRO A 276 -71.27 -69.19 -13.00
C PRO A 276 -69.88 -69.91 -12.86
N ALA A 277 -69.69 -70.93 -13.71
CA ALA A 277 -68.43 -71.29 -14.39
C ALA A 277 -67.38 -72.21 -13.69
N ALA A 278 -67.57 -73.52 -13.93
CA ALA A 278 -66.49 -74.39 -14.43
C ALA A 278 -66.08 -73.97 -15.88
N GLU A 279 -65.09 -74.52 -16.60
CA GLU A 279 -64.36 -75.79 -16.43
C GLU A 279 -62.98 -75.79 -17.16
N LEU A 280 -61.92 -76.18 -16.44
CA LEU A 280 -60.77 -77.03 -16.80
C LEU A 280 -60.01 -76.99 -18.17
N ALA A 281 -58.67 -77.06 -18.08
CA ALA A 281 -57.66 -77.55 -19.08
C ALA A 281 -57.40 -76.73 -20.37
N ALA A 282 -56.20 -76.66 -21.00
CA ALA A 282 -54.79 -77.07 -20.73
C ALA A 282 -53.88 -76.57 -21.92
N PRO A 283 -52.54 -76.84 -22.04
CA PRO A 283 -51.41 -76.74 -21.08
C PRO A 283 -50.06 -76.13 -21.64
N LYS A 284 -49.23 -75.52 -20.75
CA LYS A 284 -47.73 -75.52 -20.71
C LYS A 284 -46.87 -74.96 -21.89
N PRO A 285 -45.50 -74.78 -21.77
CA PRO A 285 -44.61 -74.64 -20.59
C PRO A 285 -43.48 -73.55 -20.65
N ALA A 286 -42.76 -73.37 -19.52
CA ALA A 286 -41.34 -72.92 -19.37
C ALA A 286 -40.98 -71.41 -19.65
N VAL A 287 -39.89 -70.79 -19.16
CA VAL A 287 -38.65 -71.19 -18.41
C VAL A 287 -38.41 -70.25 -17.19
N ALA A 288 -37.44 -70.57 -16.31
CA ALA A 288 -37.05 -69.90 -15.05
C ALA A 288 -36.09 -68.66 -15.20
N PRO A 289 -35.71 -67.94 -14.11
CA PRO A 289 -35.14 -66.58 -14.19
C PRO A 289 -33.67 -66.38 -13.73
N ALA A 290 -33.21 -65.12 -13.86
CA ALA A 290 -32.23 -64.37 -13.02
C ALA A 290 -30.71 -64.30 -13.36
N ALA A 291 -30.24 -63.03 -13.41
CA ALA A 291 -28.96 -62.46 -12.93
C ALA A 291 -27.62 -62.57 -13.71
N SER A 292 -27.05 -61.39 -13.99
CA SER A 292 -25.65 -60.94 -13.68
C SER A 292 -24.72 -60.51 -14.83
N ALA A 293 -23.86 -59.52 -14.50
CA ALA A 293 -22.61 -59.06 -15.12
C ALA A 293 -22.63 -58.28 -16.48
N ALA A 294 -21.81 -57.22 -16.51
CA ALA A 294 -21.55 -56.26 -17.59
C ALA A 294 -20.19 -56.56 -18.28
N PRO A 295 -19.59 -55.71 -19.16
CA PRO A 295 -20.08 -54.47 -19.81
C PRO A 295 -19.86 -54.46 -21.34
N VAL A 296 -20.21 -53.36 -22.04
CA VAL A 296 -19.46 -52.76 -23.17
C VAL A 296 -20.06 -51.40 -23.60
N ALA A 297 -19.26 -50.59 -24.29
CA ALA A 297 -19.43 -49.16 -24.57
C ALA A 297 -20.61 -48.72 -25.48
N ALA A 298 -20.88 -47.41 -25.39
CA ALA A 298 -21.14 -46.44 -26.49
C ALA A 298 -22.51 -45.72 -26.54
N SER A 299 -22.41 -44.40 -26.75
CA SER A 299 -23.36 -43.49 -27.41
C SER A 299 -24.78 -43.27 -26.82
N ILE A 300 -24.89 -42.30 -25.90
CA ILE A 300 -25.83 -41.17 -26.04
C ILE A 300 -25.06 -39.88 -25.69
N ALA A 301 -25.22 -38.81 -26.47
CA ALA A 301 -24.56 -37.52 -26.25
C ALA A 301 -25.49 -36.52 -25.52
N PRO A 302 -24.97 -35.62 -24.65
CA PRO A 302 -25.77 -34.63 -23.95
C PRO A 302 -26.08 -33.40 -24.82
N SER A 303 -27.25 -32.79 -24.61
CA SER A 303 -27.64 -31.51 -25.19
C SER A 303 -27.00 -30.34 -24.42
N ALA A 304 -25.68 -30.21 -24.49
CA ALA A 304 -24.92 -29.09 -23.91
C ALA A 304 -24.44 -28.18 -25.05
N ALA A 305 -25.19 -27.11 -25.34
CA ALA A 305 -24.92 -26.22 -26.48
C ALA A 305 -25.01 -24.70 -26.16
N GLU A 306 -25.65 -24.31 -25.06
CA GLU A 306 -25.90 -22.88 -24.76
C GLU A 306 -24.91 -22.33 -23.70
N ASP A 307 -24.51 -23.13 -22.71
CA ASP A 307 -23.55 -22.71 -21.67
C ASP A 307 -22.11 -22.55 -22.16
N GLU A 308 -21.66 -23.32 -23.16
CA GLU A 308 -20.30 -23.19 -23.69
C GLU A 308 -20.03 -21.79 -24.27
N ALA A 309 -21.02 -21.14 -24.89
CA ALA A 309 -20.87 -19.77 -25.38
C ALA A 309 -20.65 -18.78 -24.22
N GLY A 310 -21.28 -19.02 -23.07
CA GLY A 310 -21.03 -18.28 -21.83
C GLY A 310 -19.60 -18.48 -21.33
N ILE A 311 -19.15 -19.74 -21.18
CA ILE A 311 -17.83 -20.08 -20.64
C ILE A 311 -16.69 -19.67 -21.60
N LEU A 312 -16.86 -19.82 -22.92
CA LEU A 312 -15.91 -19.37 -23.93
C LEU A 312 -15.84 -17.84 -24.02
N SER A 313 -16.96 -17.13 -23.90
CA SER A 313 -16.94 -15.66 -23.88
C SER A 313 -16.40 -15.11 -22.55
N ALA A 314 -16.71 -15.72 -21.41
CA ALA A 314 -16.14 -15.39 -20.11
C ALA A 314 -14.63 -15.64 -20.06
N SER A 315 -14.16 -16.81 -20.51
CA SER A 315 -12.71 -17.10 -20.58
C SER A 315 -11.97 -16.27 -21.64
N LYS A 316 -12.64 -15.84 -22.72
CA LYS A 316 -12.07 -14.87 -23.68
C LYS A 316 -12.02 -13.45 -23.11
N ARG A 317 -13.01 -13.02 -22.32
CA ARG A 317 -12.99 -11.77 -21.54
C ARG A 317 -11.90 -11.80 -20.45
N LEU A 318 -11.76 -12.92 -19.73
CA LEU A 318 -10.72 -13.11 -18.72
C LEU A 318 -9.33 -13.11 -19.35
N ARG A 319 -9.12 -13.79 -20.49
CA ARG A 319 -7.87 -13.71 -21.27
C ARG A 319 -7.59 -12.28 -21.77
N ALA A 320 -8.61 -11.53 -22.19
CA ALA A 320 -8.44 -10.13 -22.58
C ALA A 320 -8.12 -9.20 -21.39
N ALA A 321 -8.69 -9.45 -20.21
CA ALA A 321 -8.35 -8.74 -18.99
C ALA A 321 -6.93 -9.08 -18.51
N LEU A 322 -6.54 -10.36 -18.58
CA LEU A 322 -5.18 -10.83 -18.30
C LEU A 322 -4.17 -10.24 -19.29
N ALA A 323 -4.52 -10.11 -20.58
CA ALA A 323 -3.67 -9.44 -21.57
C ALA A 323 -3.48 -7.95 -21.23
N ARG A 324 -4.55 -7.22 -20.88
CA ARG A 324 -4.44 -5.81 -20.44
C ARG A 324 -3.67 -5.64 -19.12
N ASN A 325 -3.74 -6.62 -18.22
CA ASN A 325 -2.89 -6.65 -17.02
C ASN A 325 -1.44 -7.04 -17.34
N ALA A 326 -1.19 -7.84 -18.37
CA ALA A 326 0.15 -8.10 -18.88
C ALA A 326 0.74 -6.91 -19.65
N GLU A 327 -0.09 -6.04 -20.23
CA GLU A 327 0.32 -4.75 -20.82
C GLU A 327 0.65 -3.69 -19.76
N THR A 328 0.07 -3.77 -18.55
CA THR A 328 0.43 -2.89 -17.41
C THR A 328 1.53 -3.47 -16.52
N ALA A 329 1.74 -4.79 -16.52
CA ALA A 329 2.85 -5.47 -15.85
C ALA A 329 4.25 -4.90 -16.15
N PRO A 330 4.67 -4.58 -17.40
CA PRO A 330 6.00 -4.04 -17.67
C PRO A 330 6.26 -2.70 -16.99
N ALA A 331 5.23 -1.88 -16.72
CA ALA A 331 5.40 -0.66 -15.94
C ALA A 331 5.69 -0.97 -14.45
N ALA A 332 5.07 -2.01 -13.90
CA ALA A 332 5.33 -2.47 -12.53
C ALA A 332 6.70 -3.15 -12.40
N GLU A 333 7.12 -3.93 -13.41
CA GLU A 333 8.46 -4.54 -13.44
C GLU A 333 9.56 -3.48 -13.65
N THR A 334 9.34 -2.51 -14.54
CA THR A 334 10.24 -1.35 -14.70
C THR A 334 10.38 -0.57 -13.39
N SER A 335 9.26 -0.29 -12.71
CA SER A 335 9.26 0.34 -11.38
C SER A 335 10.05 -0.48 -10.36
N ARG A 336 9.96 -1.82 -10.42
CA ARG A 336 10.68 -2.74 -9.52
C ARG A 336 12.17 -2.83 -9.83
N SER A 337 12.59 -2.71 -11.10
CA SER A 337 14.01 -2.55 -11.45
C SER A 337 14.54 -1.19 -11.04
N GLU A 338 13.80 -0.09 -11.28
CA GLU A 338 14.20 1.24 -10.81
C GLU A 338 14.40 1.30 -9.30
N ILE A 339 13.48 0.72 -8.51
CA ILE A 339 13.63 0.65 -7.06
C ILE A 339 14.88 -0.17 -6.69
N ARG A 340 15.15 -1.30 -7.37
CA ARG A 340 16.36 -2.11 -7.14
C ARG A 340 17.64 -1.34 -7.47
N ASP A 341 17.67 -0.58 -8.57
CA ASP A 341 18.83 0.22 -8.96
C ASP A 341 19.05 1.41 -8.03
N ARG A 342 17.99 2.13 -7.62
CA ARG A 342 18.07 3.21 -6.62
C ARG A 342 18.54 2.69 -5.25
N VAL A 343 18.04 1.54 -4.80
CA VAL A 343 18.52 0.88 -3.57
C VAL A 343 20.00 0.47 -3.70
N SER A 344 20.42 -0.02 -4.87
CA SER A 344 21.82 -0.39 -5.14
C SER A 344 22.75 0.84 -5.17
N GLU A 345 22.29 1.96 -5.72
CA GLU A 345 23.00 3.24 -5.69
C GLU A 345 23.14 3.78 -4.26
N ILE A 346 22.06 3.77 -3.47
CA ILE A 346 22.07 4.20 -2.07
C ILE A 346 23.01 3.31 -1.25
N ALA A 347 22.95 1.98 -1.41
CA ALA A 347 23.86 1.05 -0.73
C ALA A 347 25.33 1.34 -1.09
N ALA A 348 25.65 1.52 -2.38
CA ALA A 348 26.99 1.89 -2.82
C ALA A 348 27.45 3.25 -2.26
N ARG A 349 26.56 4.24 -2.16
CA ARG A 349 26.84 5.56 -1.58
C ARG A 349 27.08 5.49 -0.07
N VAL A 350 26.33 4.65 0.66
CA VAL A 350 26.52 4.41 2.10
C VAL A 350 27.83 3.67 2.38
N ILE A 351 28.15 2.62 1.62
CA ILE A 351 29.43 1.88 1.73
C ILE A 351 30.63 2.81 1.44
N ARG A 352 30.50 3.71 0.46
CA ARG A 352 31.50 4.77 0.22
C ARG A 352 31.63 5.73 1.40
N MET A 353 30.52 6.10 2.05
CA MET A 353 30.54 7.02 3.19
C MET A 353 31.13 6.37 4.45
N SER A 354 30.88 5.08 4.71
CA SER A 354 31.48 4.38 5.85
C SER A 354 32.98 4.15 5.63
N THR A 355 33.39 3.66 4.46
CA THR A 355 34.83 3.48 4.12
C THR A 355 35.62 4.79 4.12
N ALA A 356 34.98 5.93 3.80
CA ALA A 356 35.59 7.26 3.93
C ALA A 356 35.70 7.77 5.38
N ALA A 357 34.82 7.31 6.28
CA ALA A 357 34.79 7.72 7.69
C ALA A 357 35.67 6.85 8.60
N GLU A 358 35.76 5.55 8.31
CA GLU A 358 36.50 4.54 9.09
C GLU A 358 38.00 4.46 8.72
N GLY A 359 38.37 4.87 7.50
CA GLY A 359 39.76 4.96 7.05
C GLY A 359 40.51 3.62 7.06
N PRO A 360 41.76 3.56 7.55
CA PRO A 360 42.60 2.36 7.42
C PRO A 360 42.13 1.13 8.22
N GLN A 361 41.11 1.27 9.08
CA GLN A 361 40.50 0.11 9.76
C GLN A 361 39.60 -0.72 8.81
N SER A 362 39.04 -0.11 7.76
CA SER A 362 38.19 -0.80 6.77
C SER A 362 38.98 -1.71 5.80
N ALA A 363 40.21 -2.13 6.14
CA ALA A 363 41.02 -3.02 5.32
C ALA A 363 40.30 -4.34 4.98
N ALA A 364 39.46 -4.85 5.89
CA ALA A 364 38.62 -6.02 5.65
C ALA A 364 37.49 -5.76 4.63
N ILE A 365 36.81 -4.60 4.73
CA ILE A 365 35.72 -4.21 3.81
C ILE A 365 36.27 -3.97 2.41
N ASN A 366 37.39 -3.23 2.31
CA ASN A 366 38.11 -3.06 1.05
C ASN A 366 38.55 -4.42 0.48
N ARG A 367 39.16 -5.30 1.30
CA ARG A 367 39.56 -6.64 0.85
C ARG A 367 38.38 -7.46 0.34
N ALA A 368 37.20 -7.39 0.96
CA ALA A 368 35.99 -8.03 0.44
C ALA A 368 35.52 -7.43 -0.90
N LEU A 369 35.53 -6.09 -1.03
CA LEU A 369 35.12 -5.37 -2.25
C LEU A 369 36.10 -5.55 -3.44
N TYR A 370 37.34 -5.95 -3.17
CA TYR A 370 38.33 -6.30 -4.20
C TYR A 370 38.45 -7.82 -4.45
N ALA A 371 38.31 -8.68 -3.44
CA ALA A 371 38.35 -10.14 -3.62
C ALA A 371 37.08 -10.70 -4.28
N ALA A 372 35.91 -10.12 -4.02
CA ALA A 372 34.65 -10.57 -4.62
C ALA A 372 34.52 -10.32 -6.15
N SER A 373 35.58 -9.82 -6.81
CA SER A 373 35.66 -9.73 -8.28
C SER A 373 36.54 -10.80 -8.94
N ASP A 374 37.38 -11.54 -8.21
CA ASP A 374 38.33 -12.48 -8.83
C ASP A 374 37.71 -13.86 -9.17
N GLU A 375 36.64 -14.26 -8.48
CA GLU A 375 35.91 -15.51 -8.79
C GLU A 375 34.80 -15.34 -9.84
N GLY A 376 34.74 -14.18 -10.53
CA GLY A 376 33.49 -13.69 -11.14
C GLY A 376 33.57 -12.99 -12.51
N GLY A 377 34.53 -13.33 -13.36
CA GLY A 377 34.48 -12.99 -14.80
C GLY A 377 35.49 -11.96 -15.29
N THR A 378 36.05 -12.22 -16.47
CA THR A 378 36.93 -11.31 -17.23
C THR A 378 36.23 -9.99 -17.56
N ALA A 379 37.00 -8.90 -17.64
CA ALA A 379 36.52 -7.56 -17.94
C ALA A 379 35.67 -7.49 -19.23
N ALA A 380 34.35 -7.43 -19.07
CA ALA A 380 33.39 -7.25 -20.15
C ALA A 380 33.19 -5.75 -20.46
N GLY A 381 33.10 -5.43 -21.75
CA GLY A 381 32.56 -4.15 -22.20
C GLY A 381 31.04 -4.05 -21.96
N PRO A 382 30.42 -2.88 -22.21
CA PRO A 382 29.03 -2.60 -21.83
C PRO A 382 27.97 -3.23 -22.77
N GLU A 383 28.23 -4.41 -23.33
CA GLU A 383 27.41 -5.06 -24.38
C GLU A 383 26.35 -6.01 -23.84
N ASP A 384 26.54 -6.61 -22.66
CA ASP A 384 25.51 -7.43 -22.00
C ASP A 384 24.57 -6.55 -21.16
N GLY A 385 23.25 -6.71 -21.35
CA GLY A 385 22.19 -5.97 -20.66
C GLY A 385 22.00 -6.30 -19.16
N LYS A 386 23.10 -6.58 -18.45
CA LYS A 386 23.13 -7.05 -17.06
C LYS A 386 23.60 -5.90 -16.18
N ALA A 387 22.71 -5.38 -15.33
CA ALA A 387 22.96 -4.16 -14.57
C ALA A 387 24.26 -4.24 -13.74
N PRO A 388 25.11 -3.18 -13.73
CA PRO A 388 26.49 -3.25 -13.23
C PRO A 388 26.55 -3.60 -11.74
N SER A 389 27.61 -4.30 -11.34
CA SER A 389 27.72 -4.88 -9.99
C SER A 389 27.84 -3.81 -8.89
N LEU A 390 27.47 -4.15 -7.65
CA LEU A 390 27.56 -3.20 -6.53
C LEU A 390 29.00 -2.71 -6.31
N ALA A 391 29.99 -3.61 -6.39
CA ALA A 391 31.40 -3.28 -6.25
C ALA A 391 31.90 -2.36 -7.40
N GLU A 392 31.47 -2.61 -8.63
CA GLU A 392 31.78 -1.76 -9.79
C GLU A 392 31.15 -0.37 -9.65
N ARG A 393 29.90 -0.25 -9.18
CA ARG A 393 29.26 1.05 -8.89
C ARG A 393 30.00 1.83 -7.82
N VAL A 394 30.48 1.17 -6.76
CA VAL A 394 31.34 1.82 -5.74
C VAL A 394 32.66 2.29 -6.36
N ARG A 395 33.34 1.47 -7.18
CA ARG A 395 34.58 1.88 -7.88
C ARG A 395 34.33 3.05 -8.83
N ARG A 396 33.25 3.05 -9.61
CA ARG A 396 32.88 4.17 -10.50
C ARG A 396 32.56 5.45 -9.72
N MET A 397 31.86 5.37 -8.58
CA MET A 397 31.63 6.52 -7.70
C MET A 397 32.87 6.99 -6.92
N ALA A 398 33.91 6.16 -6.77
CA ALA A 398 35.20 6.57 -6.23
C ALA A 398 36.09 7.24 -7.29
N MET A 399 36.01 6.78 -8.54
CA MET A 399 36.76 7.34 -9.68
C MET A 399 36.15 8.64 -10.24
N ALA A 400 34.84 8.86 -10.08
CA ALA A 400 34.14 10.02 -10.63
C ALA A 400 34.23 11.30 -9.76
N GLU A 401 34.57 11.19 -8.47
CA GLU A 401 34.76 12.34 -7.56
C GLU A 401 36.19 12.39 -6.98
N PRO A 402 37.25 12.54 -7.81
CA PRO A 402 38.61 12.68 -7.32
C PRO A 402 38.79 14.02 -6.60
N ASN A 403 39.07 13.95 -5.30
CA ASN A 403 39.50 15.04 -4.43
C ASN A 403 38.47 16.17 -4.14
N LYS A 404 37.56 15.90 -3.20
CA LYS A 404 36.98 16.93 -2.34
C LYS A 404 37.13 16.54 -0.86
N SER A 405 38.37 16.61 -0.35
CA SER A 405 38.68 16.25 1.04
C SER A 405 37.81 17.00 2.05
N PRO A 406 37.12 16.32 2.98
CA PRO A 406 36.56 16.98 4.15
C PRO A 406 37.71 17.53 5.01
N GLY A 407 37.58 18.79 5.46
CA GLY A 407 38.65 19.49 6.17
C GLY A 407 39.00 18.82 7.50
N ALA A 408 40.31 18.74 7.80
CA ALA A 408 40.82 18.14 9.03
C ALA A 408 40.25 18.85 10.28
N GLN A 409 39.41 18.14 11.04
CA GLN A 409 38.95 18.62 12.34
C GLN A 409 40.11 18.65 13.32
N ARG A 410 40.39 19.82 13.89
CA ARG A 410 41.40 19.97 14.95
C ARG A 410 40.99 19.16 16.19
N PRO A 411 41.90 18.45 16.86
CA PRO A 411 41.61 17.87 18.16
C PRO A 411 41.30 19.00 19.16
N GLN A 412 40.15 18.92 19.84
CA GLN A 412 39.82 19.87 20.89
C GLN A 412 40.70 19.61 22.11
N SER A 413 41.26 20.67 22.69
CA SER A 413 42.12 20.60 23.87
C SER A 413 41.31 20.32 25.13
N ALA A 414 41.44 19.12 25.69
CA ALA A 414 40.91 18.79 27.02
C ALA A 414 41.74 19.48 28.13
N GLY A 415 41.57 20.80 28.27
CA GLY A 415 42.20 21.61 29.31
C GLY A 415 41.38 21.57 30.60
N GLY A 416 41.90 20.92 31.65
CA GLY A 416 41.21 20.75 32.92
C GLY A 416 41.46 21.88 33.94
N ARG A 417 40.41 22.22 34.69
CA ARG A 417 40.38 22.83 36.03
C ARG A 417 39.22 22.16 36.78
N ARG A 418 39.26 21.80 38.08
CA ARG A 418 40.05 22.29 39.24
C ARG A 418 39.90 23.79 39.47
N GLU A 419 38.77 24.17 40.04
CA GLU A 419 38.69 24.56 41.46
C GLU A 419 37.47 23.89 42.10
#